data_AF-A0A4V4HGL8-F1
#
_entry.id   AF-A0A4V4HGL8-F1
#
_cell.length_a   1.000
_cell.length_b   1.000
_cell.length_c   1.000
_cell.angle_alpha   90.00
_cell.angle_beta   90.00
_cell.angle_gamma   90.00
#
_symmetry.space_group_name_H-M   'P 1'
#
loop_
_entity.id
_entity.type
_entity.pdbx_description
1 polymer ?
#
loop_
_entity_poly.entity_id
_entity_poly.type
_entity_poly.pdbx_seq_one_letter_code
_entity_poly.pdbx_strand_id
1 'polypeptide(L)'
;MKFTFDLPLVRNDSLALNNTLTGAGWALNAIGKDRFIAFEIGNEEDLYTSQRVVPPTWTVKDYVERWKTFSRTVQEKVLSPAGFEARKKWFQGLVFAGLGSNPAWTTKTAFDAGVDEDGFLASVSLHKYVFSS
;
A
#
# COMPACT_ATOMS: atom_id res chain seq x y z
N MET A 1 6.40 14.21 -16.90
CA MET A 1 5.81 13.96 -15.56
C MET A 1 5.85 12.47 -15.28
N LYS A 2 6.17 12.09 -14.04
CA LYS A 2 6.21 10.71 -13.56
C LYS A 2 5.15 10.52 -12.47
N PHE A 3 4.66 9.31 -12.25
CA PHE A 3 3.51 9.03 -11.39
C PHE A 3 3.77 7.89 -10.40
N THR A 4 3.41 8.13 -9.15
CA THR A 4 3.01 7.09 -8.20
C THR A 4 1.49 7.10 -8.14
N PHE A 5 0.86 5.92 -8.18
CA PHE A 5 -0.61 5.81 -8.23
C PHE A 5 -1.12 5.00 -7.04
N ASP A 6 -2.09 5.52 -6.31
CA ASP A 6 -2.68 4.86 -5.14
C ASP A 6 -3.63 3.71 -5.53
N LEU A 7 -3.54 2.62 -4.79
CA LEU A 7 -4.37 1.44 -4.90
C LEU A 7 -5.08 1.18 -3.56
N PRO A 8 -6.40 1.00 -3.56
CA PRO A 8 -7.17 0.85 -2.34
C PRO A 8 -6.86 -0.49 -1.65
N LEU A 9 -6.45 -0.44 -0.38
CA LEU A 9 -6.17 -1.65 0.41
C LEU A 9 -7.37 -2.12 1.24
N VAL A 10 -8.11 -1.20 1.86
CA VAL A 10 -8.93 -1.50 3.05
C VAL A 10 -10.27 -2.19 2.80
N ARG A 11 -10.85 -2.09 1.60
CA ARG A 11 -12.16 -2.68 1.32
C ARG A 11 -12.17 -4.16 1.69
N ASN A 12 -12.96 -4.61 2.65
CA ASN A 12 -12.92 -6.01 3.11
C ASN A 12 -14.05 -6.87 2.54
N ASP A 13 -14.37 -6.67 1.26
CA ASP A 13 -15.34 -7.48 0.53
C ASP A 13 -14.65 -8.42 -0.46
N SER A 14 -15.40 -9.39 -0.99
CA SER A 14 -14.90 -10.38 -1.95
C SER A 14 -14.41 -9.77 -3.27
N LEU A 15 -14.67 -8.48 -3.52
CA LEU A 15 -14.32 -7.78 -4.74
C LEU A 15 -13.09 -6.88 -4.59
N ALA A 16 -12.61 -6.64 -3.38
CA ALA A 16 -11.58 -5.64 -3.10
C ALA A 16 -10.27 -5.88 -3.87
N LEU A 17 -9.78 -7.12 -3.88
CA LEU A 17 -8.58 -7.48 -4.63
C LEU A 17 -8.82 -7.35 -6.14
N ASN A 18 -9.96 -7.83 -6.65
CA ASN A 18 -10.29 -7.73 -8.07
C ASN A 18 -10.38 -6.28 -8.54
N ASN A 19 -11.06 -5.42 -7.78
CA ASN A 19 -11.16 -3.99 -8.08
C ASN A 19 -9.78 -3.32 -8.08
N THR A 20 -8.90 -3.72 -7.16
CA THR A 20 -7.52 -3.23 -7.11
C THR A 20 -6.73 -3.64 -8.35
N LEU A 21 -6.84 -4.90 -8.78
CA LEU A 21 -6.17 -5.38 -10.00
C LEU A 21 -6.70 -4.68 -11.25
N THR A 22 -8.02 -4.50 -11.35
CA THR A 22 -8.65 -3.75 -12.45
C THR A 22 -8.16 -2.30 -12.48
N GLY A 23 -8.18 -1.61 -11.34
CA GLY A 23 -7.70 -0.24 -11.22
C GLY A 23 -6.22 -0.10 -11.56
N ALA A 24 -5.37 -1.01 -11.06
CA ALA A 24 -3.95 -1.04 -11.38
C ALA A 24 -3.70 -1.21 -12.89
N GLY A 25 -4.44 -2.11 -13.54
CA GLY A 25 -4.35 -2.30 -15.00
C GLY A 25 -4.76 -1.04 -15.78
N TRP A 26 -5.86 -0.38 -15.40
CA TRP A 26 -6.30 0.86 -16.03
C TRP A 26 -5.30 2.00 -15.84
N ALA A 27 -4.81 2.18 -14.61
CA ALA A 27 -3.82 3.19 -14.28
C ALA A 27 -2.53 2.97 -15.08
N LEU A 28 -2.03 1.73 -15.13
CA LEU A 28 -0.82 1.41 -15.86
C LEU A 28 -0.95 1.66 -17.37
N ASN A 29 -2.11 1.31 -17.95
CA ASN A 29 -2.40 1.58 -19.36
C ASN A 29 -2.46 3.09 -19.66
N ALA A 30 -3.08 3.87 -18.78
CA ALA A 30 -3.20 5.33 -18.96
C ALA A 30 -1.88 6.08 -18.71
N ILE A 31 -1.10 5.67 -17.70
CA ILE A 31 0.19 6.27 -17.35
C ILE A 31 1.26 5.85 -18.37
N GLY A 32 1.26 4.58 -18.80
CA GLY A 32 2.29 4.03 -19.65
C GLY A 32 3.62 3.80 -18.91
N LYS A 33 4.38 2.81 -19.39
CA LYS A 33 5.58 2.30 -18.72
C LYS A 33 6.63 3.36 -18.41
N ASP A 34 6.85 4.29 -19.34
CA ASP A 34 7.88 5.32 -19.21
C ASP A 34 7.54 6.40 -18.17
N ARG A 35 6.28 6.51 -17.72
CA ARG A 35 5.88 7.52 -16.74
C ARG A 35 5.56 6.93 -15.37
N PHE A 36 5.44 5.61 -15.27
CA PHE A 36 5.15 4.91 -14.02
C PHE A 36 6.39 4.81 -13.12
N ILE A 37 6.24 5.12 -11.83
CA ILE A 37 7.27 4.94 -10.80
C ILE A 37 6.91 3.75 -9.90
N ALA A 38 5.74 3.81 -9.27
CA ALA A 38 5.32 2.84 -8.27
C ALA A 38 3.79 2.85 -8.10
N PHE A 39 3.26 1.77 -7.54
CA PHE A 39 1.93 1.79 -6.91
C PHE A 39 2.08 2.08 -5.42
N GLU A 40 1.30 3.00 -4.89
CA GLU A 40 1.08 3.13 -3.45
C GLU A 40 -0.06 2.19 -3.07
N ILE A 41 0.04 1.45 -1.96
CA ILE A 41 -1.01 0.52 -1.52
C ILE A 41 -1.44 0.86 -0.09
N GLY A 42 -2.68 1.31 0.03
CA GLY A 42 -3.27 1.80 1.28
C GLY A 42 -2.92 3.25 1.57
N ASN A 43 -3.76 3.91 2.36
CA ASN A 43 -3.57 5.28 2.83
C ASN A 43 -4.06 5.46 4.27
N GLU A 44 -3.17 5.82 5.18
CA GLU A 44 -3.42 6.20 6.58
C GLU A 44 -4.17 5.12 7.40
N GLU A 45 -3.86 3.84 7.16
CA GLU A 45 -4.47 2.70 7.84
C GLU A 45 -4.28 2.71 9.36
N ASP A 46 -3.30 3.46 9.87
CA ASP A 46 -3.09 3.73 11.29
C ASP A 46 -4.25 4.51 11.93
N LEU A 47 -5.06 5.23 11.14
CA LEU A 47 -6.24 5.95 11.62
C LEU A 47 -7.51 5.11 11.61
N TYR A 48 -7.57 4.02 10.86
CA TYR A 48 -8.83 3.34 10.53
C TYR A 48 -9.56 2.72 11.71
N THR A 49 -8.85 2.28 12.74
CA THR A 49 -9.47 1.79 13.98
C THR A 49 -10.27 2.90 14.66
N SER A 50 -9.69 4.09 14.77
CA SER A 50 -10.34 5.27 15.36
C SER A 50 -11.51 5.80 14.52
N GLN A 51 -11.42 5.64 13.20
CA GLN A 51 -12.45 6.03 12.23
C GLN A 51 -13.52 4.96 12.01
N ARG A 52 -13.40 3.79 12.66
CA ARG A 52 -14.32 2.65 12.55
C ARG A 52 -14.42 2.06 11.14
N VAL A 53 -13.38 2.22 10.32
CA VAL A 53 -13.27 1.61 8.98
C VAL A 53 -12.94 0.12 9.10
N VAL A 54 -12.20 -0.26 10.13
CA VAL A 54 -11.79 -1.63 10.47
C VAL A 54 -12.14 -1.94 11.93
N PRO A 55 -12.22 -3.23 12.33
CA PRO A 55 -12.45 -3.59 13.73
C PRO A 55 -11.39 -3.02 14.67
N PRO A 56 -11.70 -2.80 15.97
CA PRO A 56 -10.73 -2.34 16.96
C PRO A 56 -9.52 -3.26 17.14
N THR A 57 -9.64 -4.52 16.73
CA THR A 57 -8.58 -5.53 16.76
C THR A 57 -7.62 -5.45 15.57
N TRP A 58 -7.81 -4.52 14.63
CA TRP A 58 -6.94 -4.34 13.47
C TRP A 58 -5.56 -3.83 13.89
N THR A 59 -4.53 -4.59 13.55
CA THR A 59 -3.14 -4.32 13.93
C THR A 59 -2.25 -4.03 12.72
N VAL A 60 -1.03 -3.55 13.00
CA VAL A 60 0.02 -3.43 11.97
C VAL A 60 0.29 -4.76 11.28
N LYS A 61 0.20 -5.89 12.01
CA LYS A 61 0.41 -7.21 11.44
C LYS A 61 -0.67 -7.55 10.41
N ASP A 62 -1.94 -7.28 10.73
CA ASP A 62 -3.06 -7.49 9.80
C ASP A 62 -2.90 -6.63 8.53
N TYR A 63 -2.46 -5.38 8.70
CA TYR A 63 -2.08 -4.52 7.60
C TYR A 63 -0.96 -5.10 6.75
N VAL A 64 0.13 -5.56 7.36
CA VAL A 64 1.29 -6.10 6.63
C VAL A 64 0.93 -7.35 5.84
N GLU A 65 0.21 -8.31 6.43
CA GLU A 65 -0.24 -9.52 5.73
C GLU A 65 -1.11 -9.18 4.51
N ARG A 66 -2.01 -8.21 4.69
CA ARG A 66 -2.88 -7.74 3.61
C ARG A 66 -2.11 -6.99 2.53
N TRP A 67 -1.18 -6.12 2.92
CA TRP A 67 -0.33 -5.37 2.01
C TRP A 67 0.51 -6.32 1.14
N LYS A 68 1.13 -7.35 1.75
CA LYS A 68 1.89 -8.40 1.04
C LYS A 68 1.02 -9.16 0.04
N THR A 69 -0.22 -9.49 0.43
CA THR A 69 -1.17 -10.17 -0.47
C THR A 69 -1.47 -9.31 -1.70
N PHE A 70 -1.72 -8.02 -1.49
CA PHE A 70 -2.05 -7.09 -2.58
C PHE A 70 -0.84 -6.81 -3.46
N SER A 71 0.31 -6.48 -2.88
CA SER A 71 1.53 -6.18 -3.65
C SER A 71 1.99 -7.38 -4.46
N ARG A 72 2.00 -8.59 -3.89
CA ARG A 72 2.31 -9.83 -4.62
C ARG A 72 1.35 -10.06 -5.77
N THR A 73 0.04 -9.94 -5.53
CA THR A 73 -0.95 -10.21 -6.57
C THR A 73 -0.88 -9.16 -7.70
N VAL A 74 -0.68 -7.88 -7.38
CA VAL A 74 -0.49 -6.82 -8.39
C VAL A 74 0.81 -7.05 -9.18
N GLN A 75 1.89 -7.46 -8.50
CA GLN A 75 3.13 -7.81 -9.18
C GLN A 75 2.91 -8.95 -10.18
N GLU A 76 2.29 -10.04 -9.75
CA GLU A 76 2.09 -11.24 -10.57
C GLU A 76 1.09 -11.03 -11.71
N LYS A 77 -0.02 -10.33 -11.46
CA LYS A 77 -1.15 -10.27 -12.39
C LYS A 77 -1.22 -9.00 -13.23
N VAL A 78 -0.49 -7.93 -12.85
CA VAL A 78 -0.54 -6.64 -13.55
C VAL A 78 0.85 -6.24 -14.05
N LEU A 79 1.83 -6.14 -13.17
CA LEU A 79 3.16 -5.62 -13.53
C LEU A 79 3.95 -6.61 -14.39
N SER A 80 4.05 -7.89 -13.99
CA SER A 80 4.80 -8.89 -14.74
C SER A 80 4.23 -9.10 -16.17
N PRO A 81 2.91 -9.23 -16.39
CA PRO A 81 2.34 -9.30 -17.75
C PRO A 81 2.57 -8.02 -18.57
N ALA A 82 2.66 -6.85 -17.94
CA ALA A 82 3.00 -5.58 -18.58
C ALA A 82 4.51 -5.40 -18.83
N GLY A 83 5.32 -6.44 -18.56
CA GLY A 83 6.76 -6.46 -18.82
C GLY A 83 7.59 -5.69 -17.79
N PHE A 84 7.09 -5.49 -16.58
CA PHE A 84 7.88 -4.98 -15.46
C PHE A 84 8.66 -6.13 -14.80
N GLU A 85 9.91 -5.86 -14.43
CA GLU A 85 10.77 -6.86 -13.81
C GLU A 85 10.26 -7.25 -12.43
N ALA A 86 10.07 -8.56 -12.21
CA ALA A 86 9.55 -9.10 -10.95
C ALA A 86 10.45 -8.87 -9.73
N ARG A 87 11.75 -8.59 -9.94
CA ARG A 87 12.73 -8.36 -8.86
C ARG A 87 12.98 -6.89 -8.57
N LYS A 88 12.33 -5.98 -9.30
CA LYS A 88 12.43 -4.56 -9.01
C LYS A 88 11.33 -4.17 -8.02
N LYS A 89 11.68 -3.27 -7.10
CA LYS A 89 10.77 -2.71 -6.12
C LYS A 89 9.85 -1.69 -6.81
N TRP A 90 8.55 -1.95 -6.80
CA TRP A 90 7.53 -1.15 -7.53
C TRP A 90 6.43 -0.61 -6.62
N PHE A 91 6.58 -0.73 -5.31
CA PHE A 91 5.51 -0.38 -4.38
C PHE A 91 5.95 0.61 -3.31
N GLN A 92 5.12 1.61 -3.04
CA GLN A 92 5.19 2.45 -1.86
C GLN A 92 4.21 1.91 -0.82
N GLY A 93 4.64 1.82 0.44
CA GLY A 93 3.82 1.33 1.54
C GLY A 93 3.90 2.21 2.78
N LEU A 94 3.24 1.74 3.83
CA LEU A 94 3.28 2.29 5.18
C LEU A 94 2.85 3.76 5.26
N VAL A 95 1.89 4.17 4.42
CA VAL A 95 1.39 5.54 4.20
C VAL A 95 0.69 6.07 5.46
N PHE A 96 1.41 6.15 6.57
CA PHE A 96 0.84 6.37 7.90
C PHE A 96 0.69 7.86 8.16
N ALA A 97 -0.42 8.23 8.81
CA ALA A 97 -0.73 9.60 9.17
C ALA A 97 0.27 10.17 10.18
N GLY A 98 0.93 9.31 10.96
CA GLY A 98 1.90 9.72 11.98
C GLY A 98 1.25 10.49 13.15
N LEU A 99 -0.08 10.49 13.23
CA LEU A 99 -0.88 11.22 14.22
C LEU A 99 -1.15 10.42 15.52
N GLY A 100 -0.51 9.27 15.68
CA GLY A 100 -0.14 8.74 17.00
C GLY A 100 -1.29 8.40 17.97
N SER A 101 -2.43 7.87 17.50
CA SER A 101 -3.46 7.33 18.39
C SER A 101 -3.10 5.94 18.93
N ASN A 102 -2.33 5.15 18.16
CA ASN A 102 -1.85 3.83 18.57
C ASN A 102 -0.32 3.73 18.38
N PRO A 103 0.47 3.67 19.47
CA PRO A 103 1.93 3.68 19.40
C PRO A 103 2.52 2.42 18.76
N ALA A 104 1.71 1.38 18.53
CA ALA A 104 2.15 0.19 17.81
C ALA A 104 2.35 0.45 16.30
N TRP A 105 1.68 1.45 15.72
CA TRP A 105 1.76 1.78 14.29
C TRP A 105 3.02 2.60 13.99
N THR A 106 4.13 1.90 13.82
CA THR A 106 5.42 2.50 13.44
C THR A 106 6.00 1.79 12.22
N THR A 107 6.89 2.48 11.51
CA THR A 107 7.70 1.87 10.45
C THR A 107 8.45 0.65 10.96
N LYS A 108 9.05 0.74 12.15
CA LYS A 108 9.77 -0.39 12.77
C LYS A 108 8.86 -1.60 12.94
N THR A 109 7.67 -1.42 13.52
CA THR A 109 6.72 -2.53 13.73
C THR A 109 6.32 -3.18 12.41
N ALA A 110 6.14 -2.41 11.34
CA ALA A 110 5.82 -2.96 10.02
C ALA A 110 6.98 -3.77 9.42
N PHE A 111 8.23 -3.32 9.58
CA PHE A 111 9.42 -4.09 9.18
C PHE A 111 9.63 -5.34 10.04
N ASP A 112 9.44 -5.25 11.36
CA ASP A 112 9.49 -6.40 12.26
C ASP A 112 8.40 -7.44 11.91
N ALA A 113 7.27 -7.00 11.37
CA ALA A 113 6.19 -7.84 10.87
C ALA A 113 6.41 -8.36 9.43
N GLY A 114 7.53 -8.03 8.79
CA GLY A 114 7.92 -8.62 7.51
C GLY A 114 7.34 -7.95 6.26
N VAL A 115 7.05 -6.65 6.30
CA VAL A 115 6.42 -5.93 5.17
C VAL A 115 7.22 -5.98 3.85
N ASP A 116 8.55 -6.11 3.91
CA ASP A 116 9.42 -6.24 2.73
C ASP A 116 10.02 -7.64 2.56
N GLU A 117 9.44 -8.68 3.18
CA GLU A 117 9.92 -10.06 3.00
C GLU A 117 9.87 -10.53 1.54
N ASP A 118 8.89 -10.03 0.77
CA ASP A 118 8.77 -10.32 -0.67
C ASP A 118 9.71 -9.46 -1.54
N GLY A 119 10.39 -8.46 -0.95
CA GLY A 119 11.33 -7.58 -1.66
C GLY A 119 10.68 -6.59 -2.62
N PHE A 120 9.40 -6.31 -2.47
CA PHE A 120 8.61 -5.45 -3.37
C PHE A 120 8.56 -3.97 -2.95
N LEU A 121 8.91 -3.65 -1.69
CA LEU A 121 8.77 -2.31 -1.13
C LEU A 121 9.93 -1.41 -1.59
N ALA A 122 9.60 -0.40 -2.40
CA ALA A 122 10.52 0.61 -2.94
C ALA A 122 10.75 1.77 -1.98
N SER A 123 9.67 2.22 -1.34
CA SER A 123 9.66 3.39 -0.47
C SER A 123 8.59 3.24 0.61
N VAL A 124 8.72 4.05 1.65
CA VAL A 124 7.71 4.23 2.69
C VAL A 124 7.25 5.69 2.67
N SER A 125 5.96 5.94 2.88
CA SER A 125 5.41 7.31 3.01
C SER A 125 5.00 7.56 4.44
N LEU A 126 5.27 8.76 4.97
CA LEU A 126 4.82 9.17 6.30
C LEU A 126 4.27 10.59 6.19
N HIS A 127 3.06 10.81 6.69
CA HIS A 127 2.45 12.11 6.67
C HIS A 127 2.72 12.86 7.97
N LYS A 128 2.90 14.18 7.85
CA LYS A 128 3.00 15.08 8.99
C LYS A 128 2.35 16.40 8.63
N TYR A 129 1.21 16.66 9.25
CA TYR A 129 0.54 17.94 9.15
C TYR A 129 0.96 18.83 10.33
N VAL A 130 1.44 20.04 10.03
CA VAL A 130 1.74 21.06 11.04
C VAL A 130 0.53 21.97 11.14
N PHE A 131 -0.19 21.90 12.26
CA PHE A 131 -1.25 22.84 12.59
C PHE A 131 -0.76 23.81 13.66
N SER A 132 -0.94 25.11 13.44
CA SER A 132 -0.83 26.11 14.51
C SER A 132 -2.18 26.24 15.21
N SER A 133 -2.20 26.03 16.53
CA SER A 133 -3.31 26.41 17.41
C SER A 133 -3.35 27.90 17.65
#